data_AF-A0A9E5MWH7-F1
#
_entry.id   AF-A0A9E5MWH7-F1
#
_cell.length_a   1.000
_cell.length_b   1.000
_cell.length_c   1.000
_cell.angle_alpha   90.00
_cell.angle_beta   90.00
_cell.angle_gamma   90.00
#
_symmetry.space_group_name_H-M   'P 1'
#
loop_
_entity.id
_entity.type
_entity.pdbx_description
1 polymer ?
#
loop_
_entity_poly.entity_id
_entity_poly.type
_entity_poly.pdbx_seq_one_letter_code
_entity_poly.pdbx_strand_id
1 'polypeptide(L)' 'MGLLFCTTALADQLILINGDRITGTISRVWDAEITIEPDYADEFKVEISAVKSII' A
#
# COMPACT_ATOMS: atom_id res chain seq x y z
N MET A 1 33.06 7.97 -9.55
CA MET A 1 32.27 8.39 -8.37
C MET A 1 30.80 8.36 -8.76
N GLY A 2 30.13 7.21 -8.60
CA GLY A 2 28.72 7.07 -8.97
C GLY A 2 27.84 7.46 -7.79
N LEU A 3 27.09 8.54 -7.93
CA LEU A 3 26.02 8.89 -6.99
C LEU A 3 24.88 7.87 -7.16
N LEU A 4 24.78 6.92 -6.22
CA LEU A 4 23.58 6.13 -6.02
C LEU A 4 22.48 7.07 -5.53
N PHE A 5 21.58 7.46 -6.43
CA PHE A 5 20.30 8.04 -6.04
C PHE A 5 19.49 6.94 -5.36
N CYS A 6 19.47 6.92 -4.03
CA CYS A 6 18.45 6.21 -3.27
C CYS A 6 17.13 6.97 -3.44
N THR A 7 16.42 6.71 -4.54
CA THR A 7 15.01 7.08 -4.66
C THR A 7 14.29 6.32 -3.56
N THR A 8 13.91 7.00 -2.48
CA THR A 8 12.92 6.49 -1.54
C THR A 8 11.67 6.20 -2.36
N ALA A 9 11.42 4.92 -2.66
CA ALA A 9 10.16 4.50 -3.23
C ALA A 9 9.08 4.89 -2.22
N LEU A 10 8.36 5.97 -2.52
CA LEU A 10 7.20 6.42 -1.77
C LEU A 10 6.06 5.44 -2.11
N ALA A 11 6.12 4.25 -1.52
CA ALA A 11 5.02 3.31 -1.55
C ALA A 11 4.17 3.53 -0.30
N ASP A 12 2.87 3.74 -0.50
CA ASP A 12 1.89 3.76 0.57
C ASP A 12 1.92 2.42 1.33
N GLN A 13 1.63 2.49 2.61
CA GLN A 13 1.54 1.32 3.47
C GLN A 13 0.15 1.22 4.08
N LEU A 14 -0.58 0.20 3.64
CA LEU A 14 -1.87 -0.20 4.20
C LEU A 14 -1.63 -1.10 5.41
N ILE A 15 -1.95 -0.61 6.61
CA ILE A 15 -1.93 -1.41 7.84
C ILE A 15 -3.33 -1.96 8.07
N LEU A 16 -3.45 -3.28 8.19
CA LEU A 16 -4.71 -3.96 8.46
C LEU A 16 -4.95 -4.16 9.96
N ILE A 17 -6.21 -4.36 10.35
CA ILE A 17 -6.60 -4.57 11.75
C ILE A 17 -6.04 -5.87 12.34
N ASN A 18 -5.75 -6.87 11.52
CA ASN A 18 -5.14 -8.13 11.92
C ASN A 18 -3.61 -8.03 12.11
N GLY A 19 -3.00 -6.88 11.80
CA GLY A 19 -1.57 -6.64 11.91
C GLY A 19 -0.78 -6.86 10.62
N ASP A 20 -1.44 -7.27 9.53
CA ASP A 20 -0.82 -7.32 8.20
C ASP A 20 -0.48 -5.92 7.69
N ARG A 21 0.51 -5.89 6.78
CA ARG A 21 0.97 -4.66 6.16
C ARG A 21 1.22 -4.88 4.69
N ILE A 22 0.53 -4.11 3.86
CA ILE A 22 0.68 -4.15 2.41
C ILE A 22 1.36 -2.86 1.99
N THR A 23 2.56 -2.99 1.44
CA THR A 23 3.30 -1.87 0.86
C THR A 23 3.06 -1.86 -0.65
N GLY A 24 2.60 -0.74 -1.20
CA GLY A 24 2.29 -0.60 -2.61
C GLY A 24 1.77 0.79 -2.94
N THR A 25 1.23 0.98 -4.13
CA THR A 25 0.59 2.25 -4.52
C THR A 25 -0.92 2.13 -4.34
N ILE A 26 -1.55 3.03 -3.61
CA ILE A 26 -3.03 3.04 -3.52
C ILE A 26 -3.59 3.55 -4.85
N SER A 27 -4.16 2.64 -5.62
CA SER A 27 -4.72 2.92 -6.93
C SER A 27 -6.13 3.52 -6.83
N ARG A 28 -6.90 3.07 -5.83
CA ARG A 28 -8.30 3.45 -5.69
C ARG A 28 -8.81 3.37 -4.26
N VAL A 29 -9.66 4.33 -3.91
CA VAL A 29 -10.42 4.33 -2.66
C VAL A 29 -11.89 4.52 -3.00
N TRP A 30 -12.72 3.54 -2.66
CA TRP A 30 -14.18 3.52 -2.79
C TRP A 30 -14.80 3.42 -1.41
N ASP A 31 -16.07 3.85 -1.26
CA ASP A 31 -16.77 4.00 0.02
C ASP A 31 -16.56 2.86 1.05
N ALA A 32 -16.40 1.62 0.59
CA ALA A 32 -16.16 0.45 1.45
C ALA A 32 -14.87 -0.32 1.13
N GLU A 33 -14.08 0.06 0.12
CA GLU A 33 -12.96 -0.75 -0.35
C GLU A 33 -11.77 0.10 -0.82
N ILE A 34 -10.55 -0.35 -0.52
CA ILE A 34 -9.29 0.23 -0.97
C ILE A 34 -8.58 -0.79 -1.86
N THR A 35 -8.12 -0.31 -3.01
CA THR A 35 -7.28 -1.07 -3.93
C THR A 35 -5.84 -0.61 -3.81
N ILE A 36 -4.94 -1.52 -3.47
CA ILE A 36 -3.49 -1.27 -3.37
C ILE A 36 -2.75 -2.20 -4.34
N GLU A 37 -1.84 -1.61 -5.12
CA GLU A 37 -1.04 -2.30 -6.14
C GLU A 37 0.43 -2.35 -5.69
N PRO A 38 0.90 -3.48 -5.14
CA PRO A 38 2.30 -3.68 -4.79
C PRO A 38 3.16 -4.06 -6.01
N ASP A 39 4.44 -3.67 -6.02
CA ASP A 39 5.38 -4.04 -7.10
C ASP A 39 5.74 -5.54 -7.16
N TYR A 40 5.42 -6.28 -6.10
CA TYR A 40 5.80 -7.69 -5.93
C TYR A 40 4.64 -8.67 -6.11
N ALA A 41 3.42 -8.19 -6.33
CA ALA A 41 2.23 -9.02 -6.43
C ALA A 41 1.12 -8.28 -7.22
N ASP A 42 0.04 -9.00 -7.53
CA ASP A 42 -1.13 -8.41 -8.16
C ASP A 42 -1.88 -7.45 -7.21
N GLU A 43 -2.83 -6.68 -7.76
CA GLU A 43 -3.67 -5.76 -7.00
C GLU A 43 -4.39 -6.46 -5.83
N PHE A 44 -4.39 -5.81 -4.67
CA PHE A 44 -5.14 -6.25 -3.50
C PHE A 44 -6.34 -5.35 -3.30
N LYS A 45 -7.52 -5.97 -3.18
CA LYS A 45 -8.76 -5.31 -2.79
C LYS A 45 -9.03 -5.62 -1.33
N VAL A 46 -9.09 -4.57 -0.53
CA VAL A 46 -9.25 -4.67 0.93
C VAL A 46 -10.41 -3.82 1.37
N GLU A 47 -11.32 -4.39 2.16
CA GLU A 47 -12.41 -3.61 2.74
C GLU A 47 -11.88 -2.56 3.73
N ILE A 48 -12.42 -1.35 3.70
CA ILE A 48 -12.06 -0.25 4.61
C ILE A 48 -12.23 -0.68 6.07
N SER A 49 -13.24 -1.50 6.38
CA SER A 49 -13.45 -2.03 7.73
C SER A 49 -12.30 -2.90 8.24
N ALA A 50 -11.49 -3.47 7.33
CA ALA A 50 -10.29 -4.23 7.66
C ALA A 50 -9.01 -3.36 7.71
N VAL A 51 -9.08 -2.08 7.33
CA VAL A 51 -7.95 -1.15 7.33
C VAL A 51 -7.88 -0.40 8.65
N LYS A 52 -6.71 -0.48 9.30
CA LYS A 52 -6.41 0.21 10.55
C LYS A 52 -5.83 1.61 10.31
N SER A 53 -4.91 1.74 9.36
CA SER A 53 -4.25 3.01 9.04
C SER A 53 -3.56 2.95 7.68
N ILE A 54 -3.35 4.12 7.09
CA ILE A 54 -2.59 4.32 5.85
C ILE A 54 -1.42 5.24 6.17
N ILE A 55 -0.22 4.95 5.66
CA ILE A 55 1.03 5.70 5.93
C ILE A 55 1.78 5.95 4.63
#